data_AF-A0A8X7Q3A8-F1
#
_entry.id   AF-A0A8X7Q3A8-F1
#
_cell.length_a   1.000
_cell.length_b   1.000
_cell.length_c   1.000
_cell.angle_alpha   90.00
_cell.angle_beta   90.00
_cell.angle_gamma   90.00
#
_symmetry.space_group_name_H-M   'P 1'
#
loop_
_entity.id
_entity.type
_entity.pdbx_description
1 polymer ?
#
loop_
_entity_poly.entity_id
_entity_poly.type
_entity_poly.pdbx_seq_one_letter_code
_entity_poly.pdbx_strand_id
1 'polypeptide(L)'
;MSQTYLPFKDGQTVEVRSFEHGFRGAWFRCKIVRIYKVEGKLYYSLKYLDYENEEIHEQQVFQRFEDEEKEFLMVRPSYPSVHKIKADQELARGSWKVGDFVDWHKDDCYWSGTVSAIKNNGALKVELYPPPRGEGDTCNALSKDLRPSLEWSLEDGWTSPSTDGRQGNVLARET
;
A
#
# COMPACT_ATOMS: atom_id res chain seq x y z
N MET A 1 -12.30 5.07 21.49
CA MET A 1 -12.76 4.24 20.36
C MET A 1 -12.14 2.86 20.53
N SER A 2 -12.94 1.80 20.62
CA SER A 2 -12.40 0.44 20.71
C SER A 2 -11.69 0.12 19.39
N GLN A 3 -10.37 0.01 19.37
CA GLN A 3 -9.69 -0.46 18.17
C GLN A 3 -10.17 -1.87 17.84
N THR A 4 -10.86 -1.96 16.71
CA THR A 4 -11.47 -3.15 16.13
C THR A 4 -10.39 -4.16 15.80
N TYR A 5 -10.64 -5.44 16.09
CA TYR A 5 -9.80 -6.51 15.57
C TYR A 5 -9.98 -6.57 14.06
N LEU A 6 -8.88 -6.43 13.33
CA LEU A 6 -8.86 -6.67 11.88
C LEU A 6 -8.95 -8.18 11.62
N PRO A 7 -9.46 -8.61 10.45
CA PRO A 7 -9.62 -10.02 10.08
C PRO A 7 -8.29 -10.68 9.68
N PHE A 8 -7.21 -10.35 10.39
CA PHE A 8 -5.88 -10.89 10.18
C PHE A 8 -5.51 -11.88 11.27
N LYS A 9 -4.63 -12.82 10.95
CA LYS A 9 -4.17 -13.88 11.87
C LYS A 9 -2.66 -14.07 11.82
N ASP A 10 -2.13 -14.65 12.90
CA ASP A 10 -0.72 -15.05 12.94
C ASP A 10 -0.38 -15.97 11.76
N GLY A 11 0.81 -15.75 11.19
CA GLY A 11 1.30 -16.44 10.01
C GLY A 11 0.77 -15.91 8.67
N GLN A 12 -0.22 -15.01 8.65
CA GLN A 12 -0.72 -14.40 7.42
C GLN A 12 0.30 -13.43 6.80
N THR A 13 0.35 -13.38 5.46
CA THR A 13 1.11 -12.37 4.73
C THR A 13 0.26 -11.13 4.49
N VAL A 14 0.83 -9.97 4.82
CA VAL A 14 0.22 -8.65 4.71
C VAL A 14 1.20 -7.69 4.04
N GLU A 15 0.70 -6.54 3.61
CA GLU A 15 1.55 -5.40 3.27
C GLU A 15 1.43 -4.33 4.34
N VAL A 16 2.56 -3.77 4.77
CA VAL A 16 2.64 -2.71 5.78
C VAL A 16 3.22 -1.45 5.14
N ARG A 17 2.66 -0.29 5.46
CA ARG A 17 3.24 1.00 5.04
C ARG A 17 4.05 1.66 6.14
N SER A 18 5.00 2.49 5.74
CA SER A 18 5.78 3.32 6.66
C SER A 18 5.47 4.81 6.49
N PHE A 19 5.53 5.55 7.59
CA PHE A 19 5.57 7.01 7.61
C PHE A 19 6.93 7.55 8.05
N GLU A 20 7.91 6.67 8.24
CA GLU A 20 9.28 7.06 8.59
C GLU A 20 9.97 7.73 7.40
N HIS A 21 10.70 8.80 7.67
CA HIS A 21 11.46 9.53 6.66
C HIS A 21 12.42 8.59 5.92
N GLY A 22 12.37 8.62 4.59
CA GLY A 22 13.12 7.72 3.72
C GLY A 22 12.33 6.49 3.29
N PHE A 23 11.13 6.27 3.85
CA PHE A 23 10.21 5.17 3.49
C PHE A 23 8.75 5.61 3.43
N ARG A 24 8.46 6.92 3.44
CA ARG A 24 7.07 7.40 3.38
C ARG A 24 6.44 6.97 2.06
N GLY A 25 5.23 6.41 2.16
CA GLY A 25 4.48 5.96 0.99
C GLY A 25 4.96 4.64 0.39
N ALA A 26 5.94 3.97 1.02
CA ALA A 26 6.34 2.62 0.66
C ALA A 26 5.45 1.57 1.36
N TRP A 27 5.17 0.48 0.65
CA TRP A 27 4.55 -0.74 1.16
C TRP A 27 5.53 -1.91 1.12
N PHE A 28 5.64 -2.62 2.24
CA PHE A 28 6.53 -3.74 2.44
C PHE A 28 5.75 -5.02 2.66
N ARG A 29 6.21 -6.14 2.09
CA ARG A 29 5.57 -7.45 2.33
C ARG A 29 6.09 -8.05 3.63
N CYS A 30 5.18 -8.38 4.51
CA CYS A 30 5.49 -8.91 5.83
C CYS A 30 4.66 -10.15 6.15
N LYS A 31 5.22 -11.02 6.98
CA LYS A 31 4.47 -12.08 7.66
C LYS A 31 4.17 -11.65 9.08
N ILE A 32 2.90 -11.75 9.48
CA ILE A 32 2.50 -11.54 10.87
C ILE A 32 3.09 -12.66 11.71
N VAL A 33 3.96 -12.31 12.66
CA VAL A 33 4.49 -13.23 13.65
C VAL A 33 3.52 -13.33 14.82
N ARG A 34 3.00 -12.18 15.27
CA ARG A 34 2.12 -12.11 16.43
C ARG A 34 1.21 -10.88 16.36
N ILE A 35 -0.03 -11.04 16.79
CA ILE A 35 -0.98 -9.95 17.04
C ILE A 35 -1.16 -9.73 18.55
N TYR A 36 -1.03 -8.49 19.02
CA TYR A 36 -1.18 -8.16 20.44
C TYR A 36 -1.67 -6.73 20.68
N LYS A 37 -2.00 -6.39 21.93
CA LYS A 37 -2.39 -5.04 22.34
C LYS A 37 -1.52 -4.52 23.47
N VAL A 38 -1.18 -3.23 23.41
CA VAL A 38 -0.47 -2.49 24.46
C VAL A 38 -1.27 -1.22 24.75
N GLU A 39 -1.71 -1.04 26.00
CA GLU A 39 -2.50 0.14 26.42
C GLU A 39 -3.72 0.42 25.53
N GLY A 40 -4.39 -0.65 25.07
CA GLY A 40 -5.57 -0.56 24.20
C GLY A 40 -5.27 -0.32 22.71
N LYS A 41 -4.00 -0.10 22.35
CA LYS A 41 -3.55 0.02 20.95
C LYS A 41 -3.17 -1.34 20.37
N LEU A 42 -3.54 -1.60 19.13
CA LEU A 42 -3.27 -2.84 18.38
C LEU A 42 -1.89 -2.77 17.71
N TYR A 43 -1.09 -3.82 17.91
CA TYR A 43 0.25 -3.96 17.35
C TYR A 43 0.42 -5.32 16.70
N TYR A 44 1.17 -5.35 15.59
CA TYR A 44 1.62 -6.55 14.92
C TYR A 44 3.14 -6.65 14.98
N SER A 45 3.65 -7.79 15.43
CA SER A 45 5.05 -8.18 15.22
C SER A 45 5.18 -8.73 13.81
N LEU A 46 6.03 -8.13 13.00
CA LEU A 46 6.14 -8.39 11.57
C LEU A 46 7.56 -8.86 11.23
N LYS A 47 7.64 -9.90 10.39
CA LYS A 47 8.87 -10.29 9.72
C LYS A 47 8.81 -9.84 8.26
N TYR A 48 9.76 -9.01 7.84
CA TYR A 48 9.89 -8.62 6.43
C TYR A 48 10.22 -9.85 5.58
N LEU A 49 9.51 -10.00 4.46
CA LEU A 49 9.72 -11.11 3.54
C LEU A 49 10.89 -10.88 2.58
N ASP A 50 11.12 -9.61 2.22
CA ASP A 50 12.10 -9.23 1.21
C ASP A 50 13.40 -8.65 1.81
N TYR A 51 13.47 -8.58 3.14
CA TYR A 51 14.63 -8.13 3.90
C TYR A 51 14.94 -9.16 4.99
N GLU A 52 15.54 -10.29 4.60
CA GLU A 52 15.69 -11.46 5.48
C GLU A 52 16.56 -11.22 6.72
N ASN A 53 17.44 -10.22 6.67
CA ASN A 53 18.34 -9.86 7.76
C ASN A 53 17.74 -8.87 8.77
N GLU A 54 16.56 -8.32 8.48
CA GLU A 54 15.88 -7.39 9.39
C GLU A 54 15.30 -8.12 10.59
N GLU A 55 15.38 -7.47 11.75
CA GLU A 55 14.77 -7.97 12.97
C GLU A 55 13.24 -7.91 12.89
N ILE A 56 12.56 -8.50 13.88
CA ILE A 56 11.12 -8.39 13.99
C ILE A 56 10.76 -6.92 14.22
N HIS A 57 9.91 -6.38 13.34
CA HIS A 57 9.42 -5.01 13.43
C HIS A 57 8.07 -4.97 14.15
N GLU A 58 7.94 -4.06 15.12
CA GLU A 58 6.71 -3.88 15.89
C GLU A 58 5.89 -2.71 15.33
N GLN A 59 4.82 -3.03 14.62
CA GLN A 59 3.98 -2.04 13.93
C GLN A 59 2.73 -1.71 14.74
N GLN A 60 2.56 -0.44 15.15
CA GLN A 60 1.26 0.05 15.59
C GLN A 60 0.30 0.10 14.39
N VAL A 61 -0.81 -0.63 14.46
CA VAL A 61 -1.70 -0.87 13.31
C VAL A 61 -2.42 0.38 12.83
N PHE A 62 -2.75 1.29 13.74
CA PHE A 62 -3.38 2.57 13.42
C PHE A 62 -2.44 3.69 13.83
N GLN A 63 -2.07 4.56 12.89
CA GLN A 63 -1.23 5.73 13.14
C GLN A 63 -1.92 6.98 12.61
N ARG A 64 -1.46 8.16 13.04
CA ARG A 64 -1.97 9.45 12.56
C ARG A 64 -0.78 10.39 12.34
N PHE A 65 -0.92 11.32 11.41
CA PHE A 65 -0.03 12.48 11.38
C PHE A 65 -0.41 13.44 12.52
N GLU A 66 0.55 14.19 13.06
CA GLU A 66 0.32 15.07 14.21
C GLU A 66 -0.77 16.12 13.96
N ASP A 67 -0.86 16.61 12.71
CA ASP A 67 -1.81 17.63 12.28
C ASP A 67 -3.12 17.08 11.70
N GLU A 68 -3.34 15.75 11.74
CA GLU A 68 -4.53 15.11 11.18
C GLU A 68 -5.32 14.32 12.22
N GLU A 69 -6.63 14.56 12.27
CA GLU A 69 -7.54 13.73 13.10
C GLU A 69 -7.72 12.32 12.53
N LYS A 70 -7.41 12.12 11.24
CA LYS A 70 -7.60 10.87 10.54
C LYS A 70 -6.57 9.83 10.97
N GLU A 71 -7.04 8.70 11.48
CA GLU A 71 -6.22 7.50 11.63
C GLU A 71 -6.06 6.79 10.29
N PHE A 72 -4.83 6.34 10.06
CA PHE A 72 -4.35 5.62 8.91
C PHE A 72 -4.11 4.18 9.32
N LEU A 73 -4.78 3.26 8.63
CA LEU A 73 -4.53 1.85 8.79
C LEU A 73 -3.19 1.49 8.14
N MET A 74 -2.23 1.00 8.91
CA MET A 74 -0.86 0.78 8.45
C MET A 74 -0.65 -0.57 7.77
N VAL A 75 -1.64 -1.45 7.81
CA VAL A 75 -1.57 -2.82 7.32
C VAL A 75 -2.74 -3.11 6.39
N ARG A 76 -2.47 -3.83 5.30
CA ARG A 76 -3.49 -4.32 4.36
C ARG A 76 -3.22 -5.79 4.03
N PRO A 77 -4.19 -6.55 3.49
CA PRO A 77 -3.91 -7.89 3.00
C PRO A 77 -2.80 -7.89 1.96
N SER A 78 -2.29 -9.08 1.61
CA SER A 78 -1.48 -9.20 0.41
C SER A 78 -2.23 -8.65 -0.81
N TYR A 79 -1.52 -7.92 -1.68
CA TYR A 79 -2.13 -7.37 -2.88
C TYR A 79 -2.90 -8.43 -3.67
N PRO A 80 -4.13 -8.15 -4.12
CA PRO A 80 -4.99 -9.17 -4.68
C PRO A 80 -4.35 -9.79 -5.93
N SER A 81 -4.40 -11.11 -6.03
CA SER A 81 -3.94 -11.82 -7.22
C SER A 81 -4.70 -11.32 -8.44
N VAL A 82 -4.04 -11.29 -9.59
CA VAL A 82 -4.58 -10.73 -10.83
C VAL A 82 -5.96 -11.31 -11.22
N HIS A 83 -6.21 -12.59 -10.95
CA HIS A 83 -7.50 -13.28 -11.12
C HIS A 83 -8.67 -12.76 -10.24
N LYS A 84 -8.37 -12.11 -9.11
CA LYS A 84 -9.38 -11.52 -8.18
C LYS A 84 -9.69 -10.07 -8.53
N ILE A 85 -8.86 -9.45 -9.35
CA ILE A 85 -9.07 -8.11 -9.86
C ILE A 85 -9.95 -8.26 -11.11
N LYS A 86 -11.05 -7.51 -11.21
CA LYS A 86 -11.94 -7.57 -12.39
C LYS A 86 -11.11 -7.41 -13.67
N ALA A 87 -11.43 -8.20 -14.70
CA ALA A 87 -10.69 -8.28 -15.96
C ALA A 87 -10.33 -6.91 -16.59
N ASP A 88 -11.14 -5.87 -16.36
CA ASP A 88 -10.88 -4.50 -16.82
C ASP A 88 -9.54 -3.90 -16.32
N GLN A 89 -9.05 -4.32 -15.14
CA GLN A 89 -7.77 -3.86 -14.59
C GLN A 89 -6.59 -4.77 -14.96
N GLU A 90 -6.81 -6.03 -15.35
CA GLU A 90 -5.75 -6.82 -15.98
C GLU A 90 -5.30 -6.17 -17.30
N LEU A 91 -6.25 -5.62 -18.06
CA LEU A 91 -5.99 -4.83 -19.26
C LEU A 91 -5.17 -3.56 -18.94
N ALA A 92 -5.36 -2.97 -17.75
CA ALA A 92 -4.67 -1.76 -17.32
C ALA A 92 -3.17 -1.97 -17.06
N ARG A 93 -2.70 -3.17 -16.67
CA ARG A 93 -1.27 -3.46 -16.44
C ARG A 93 -0.40 -3.25 -17.69
N GLY A 94 -1.00 -3.22 -18.88
CA GLY A 94 -0.32 -2.96 -20.15
C GLY A 94 -0.58 -1.58 -20.76
N SER A 95 -1.50 -0.77 -20.21
CA SER A 95 -1.98 0.46 -20.84
C SER A 95 -2.03 1.65 -19.87
N TRP A 96 -0.91 1.91 -19.20
CA TRP A 96 -0.77 3.05 -18.30
C TRP A 96 -1.08 4.38 -18.98
N LYS A 97 -1.67 5.30 -18.22
CA LYS A 97 -2.01 6.66 -18.62
C LYS A 97 -1.47 7.66 -17.62
N VAL A 98 -1.20 8.87 -18.08
CA VAL A 98 -0.89 9.98 -17.16
C VAL A 98 -2.07 10.19 -16.23
N GLY A 99 -1.79 10.27 -14.93
CA GLY A 99 -2.79 10.35 -13.87
C GLY A 99 -3.15 9.01 -13.20
N ASP A 100 -2.68 7.87 -13.73
CA ASP A 100 -2.91 6.57 -13.08
C ASP A 100 -2.14 6.50 -11.75
N PHE A 101 -2.82 6.10 -10.67
CA PHE A 101 -2.19 5.79 -9.40
C PHE A 101 -1.52 4.42 -9.44
N VAL A 102 -0.24 4.38 -9.05
CA VAL A 102 0.59 3.19 -9.17
C VAL A 102 1.44 2.97 -7.93
N ASP A 103 1.60 1.71 -7.58
CA ASP A 103 2.64 1.23 -6.67
C ASP A 103 3.83 0.76 -7.53
N TRP A 104 4.96 1.45 -7.43
CA TRP A 104 6.18 1.15 -8.16
C TRP A 104 7.10 0.24 -7.35
N HIS A 105 7.37 -0.95 -7.88
CA HIS A 105 8.27 -1.92 -7.26
C HIS A 105 9.73 -1.52 -7.49
N LYS A 106 10.41 -1.14 -6.41
CA LYS A 106 11.83 -0.74 -6.43
C LYS A 106 12.44 -0.97 -5.06
N ASP A 107 13.68 -1.47 -5.07
CA ASP A 107 14.48 -1.72 -3.87
C ASP A 107 13.73 -2.59 -2.86
N ASP A 108 13.06 -3.63 -3.39
CA ASP A 108 12.34 -4.67 -2.66
C ASP A 108 11.09 -4.19 -1.87
N CYS A 109 10.57 -3.01 -2.21
CA CYS A 109 9.28 -2.52 -1.72
C CYS A 109 8.46 -1.82 -2.82
N TYR A 110 7.26 -1.38 -2.47
CA TYR A 110 6.30 -0.77 -3.41
C TYR A 110 6.03 0.69 -3.05
N TRP A 111 6.49 1.63 -3.88
CA TRP A 111 6.35 3.06 -3.67
C TRP A 111 5.08 3.61 -4.33
N SER A 112 4.16 4.18 -3.55
CA SER A 112 2.93 4.75 -4.10
C SER A 112 3.17 6.13 -4.74
N GLY A 113 2.58 6.34 -5.91
CA GLY A 113 2.67 7.58 -6.66
C GLY A 113 1.71 7.63 -7.86
N THR A 114 1.97 8.56 -8.76
CA THR A 114 1.14 8.79 -9.96
C THR A 114 1.99 8.78 -11.21
N VAL A 115 1.51 8.18 -12.29
CA VAL A 115 2.16 8.30 -13.60
C VAL A 115 2.08 9.75 -14.08
N SER A 116 3.21 10.44 -14.14
CA SER A 116 3.28 11.86 -14.52
C SER A 116 3.60 12.06 -16.00
N ALA A 117 4.26 11.10 -16.64
CA ALA A 117 4.52 11.13 -18.09
C ALA A 117 4.76 9.75 -18.67
N ILE A 118 4.51 9.61 -19.98
CA ILE A 118 4.86 8.44 -20.79
C ILE A 118 5.77 8.92 -21.91
N LYS A 119 6.99 8.37 -21.97
CA LYS A 119 7.97 8.73 -23.00
C LYS A 119 7.68 7.96 -24.30
N ASN A 120 8.17 8.50 -25.42
CA ASN A 120 7.99 7.88 -26.75
C ASN A 120 8.52 6.44 -26.86
N ASN A 121 9.49 6.06 -26.03
CA ASN A 121 10.04 4.70 -25.96
C ASN A 121 9.27 3.76 -25.02
N GLY A 122 8.12 4.18 -24.50
CA GLY A 122 7.29 3.42 -23.55
C GLY A 122 7.75 3.47 -22.10
N ALA A 123 8.86 4.17 -21.77
CA ALA A 123 9.28 4.36 -20.39
C ALA A 123 8.34 5.32 -19.66
N LEU A 124 8.02 5.00 -18.40
CA LEU A 124 7.10 5.78 -17.57
C LEU A 124 7.89 6.69 -16.63
N LYS A 125 7.33 7.86 -16.32
CA LYS A 125 7.72 8.65 -15.15
C LYS A 125 6.65 8.51 -14.09
N VAL A 126 7.06 8.22 -12.88
CA VAL A 126 6.21 8.17 -11.69
C VAL A 126 6.64 9.28 -10.75
N GLU A 127 5.68 10.09 -10.33
CA GLU A 127 5.84 11.08 -9.27
C GLU A 127 5.35 10.45 -7.96
N LEU A 128 6.25 10.24 -7.01
CA LEU A 128 5.90 9.71 -5.69
C LEU A 128 5.08 10.74 -4.93
N TYR A 129 4.22 10.27 -4.02
CA TYR A 129 3.48 11.20 -3.17
C TYR A 129 4.43 12.15 -2.42
N PRO A 130 4.09 13.44 -2.28
CA PRO A 130 4.93 14.37 -1.56
C PRO A 130 4.84 14.17 -0.04
N PRO A 131 5.79 14.70 0.73
CA PRO A 131 5.67 14.80 2.18
C PRO A 131 4.35 15.46 2.62
N PRO A 132 3.75 15.03 3.75
CA PRO A 132 4.25 13.99 4.67
C PRO A 132 3.87 12.56 4.27
N ARG A 133 3.15 12.36 3.15
CA ARG A 133 2.58 11.05 2.77
C ARG A 133 3.50 10.21 1.88
N GLY A 134 4.50 10.82 1.28
CA GLY A 134 5.59 10.14 0.58
C GLY A 134 6.86 10.99 0.57
N GLU A 135 7.81 10.65 -0.30
CA GLU A 135 9.10 11.34 -0.43
C GLU A 135 9.13 12.44 -1.51
N GLY A 136 8.16 12.46 -2.43
CA GLY A 136 8.01 13.52 -3.44
C GLY A 136 8.94 13.45 -4.65
N ASP A 137 9.74 12.39 -4.78
CA ASP A 137 10.66 12.21 -5.89
C ASP A 137 9.96 11.85 -7.21
N THR A 138 10.63 12.14 -8.34
CA THR A 138 10.21 11.67 -9.66
C THR A 138 11.16 10.61 -10.19
N CYS A 139 10.62 9.44 -10.52
CA CYS A 139 11.38 8.26 -10.87
C CYS A 139 11.06 7.80 -12.30
N ASN A 140 12.05 7.20 -12.98
CA ASN A 140 11.79 6.50 -14.24
C ASN A 140 11.45 5.03 -13.92
N ALA A 141 10.31 4.55 -14.40
CA ALA A 141 9.83 3.20 -14.14
C ALA A 141 9.58 2.43 -15.45
N LEU A 142 9.73 1.10 -15.39
CA LEU A 142 9.29 0.20 -16.45
C LEU A 142 7.86 -0.26 -16.14
N SER A 143 7.06 -0.46 -17.19
CA SER A 143 5.67 -0.91 -17.05
C SER A 143 5.53 -2.19 -16.19
N LYS A 144 6.49 -3.12 -16.33
CA LYS A 144 6.52 -4.39 -15.57
C LYS A 144 6.73 -4.21 -14.06
N ASP A 145 7.29 -3.08 -13.64
CA ASP A 145 7.59 -2.78 -12.23
C ASP A 145 6.43 -2.03 -11.58
N LEU A 146 5.35 -1.75 -12.32
CA LEU A 146 4.16 -1.07 -11.80
C LEU A 146 3.02 -2.06 -11.55
N ARG A 147 2.27 -1.78 -10.49
CA ARG A 147 0.91 -2.29 -10.29
C ARG A 147 -0.02 -1.12 -9.97
N PRO A 148 -1.34 -1.23 -10.19
CA PRO A 148 -2.27 -0.21 -9.75
C PRO A 148 -2.14 0.02 -8.23
N SER A 149 -2.16 1.27 -7.77
CA SER A 149 -2.33 1.50 -6.34
C SER A 149 -3.75 1.15 -5.96
N LEU A 150 -3.92 0.45 -4.84
CA LEU A 150 -5.21 0.11 -4.26
C LEU A 150 -5.24 0.50 -2.78
N GLU A 151 -6.40 0.91 -2.29
CA GLU A 151 -6.64 1.14 -0.87
C GLU A 151 -7.41 -0.03 -0.29
N TRP A 152 -7.21 -0.32 1.00
CA TRP A 152 -7.97 -1.36 1.70
C TRP A 152 -8.63 -0.80 2.96
N SER A 153 -9.89 -1.13 3.16
CA SER A 153 -10.61 -0.89 4.40
C SER A 153 -11.35 -2.14 4.86
N LEU A 154 -11.70 -2.19 6.15
CA LEU A 154 -12.50 -3.29 6.69
C LEU A 154 -13.92 -3.33 6.07
N GLU A 155 -14.47 -2.18 5.73
CA GLU A 155 -15.85 -2.02 5.27
C GLU A 155 -15.99 -2.34 3.77
N ASP A 156 -15.05 -1.85 2.97
CA ASP A 156 -15.12 -1.89 1.51
C ASP A 156 -14.20 -2.95 0.91
N GLY A 157 -13.25 -3.50 1.69
CA GLY A 157 -12.19 -4.34 1.16
C GLY A 157 -11.27 -3.53 0.25
N TRP A 158 -10.82 -4.14 -0.85
CA TRP A 158 -9.95 -3.46 -1.81
C TRP A 158 -10.73 -2.48 -2.67
N THR A 159 -10.24 -1.25 -2.80
CA THR A 159 -10.84 -0.18 -3.61
C THR A 159 -9.77 0.52 -4.45
N SER A 160 -10.16 1.14 -5.57
CA SER A 160 -9.28 2.04 -6.29
C SER A 160 -9.21 3.41 -5.60
N PRO A 161 -8.02 4.05 -5.50
CA PRO A 161 -7.90 5.42 -5.04
C PRO A 161 -8.76 6.34 -5.90
N SER A 162 -9.50 7.26 -5.27
CA SER A 162 -10.26 8.28 -5.98
C SER A 162 -9.57 9.64 -5.88
N THR A 163 -9.58 10.38 -6.97
CA THR A 163 -9.06 11.76 -7.02
C THR A 163 -9.90 12.76 -6.22
N ASP A 164 -11.11 12.38 -5.79
CA ASP A 164 -12.15 13.31 -5.32
C ASP A 164 -12.60 13.07 -3.87
N GLY A 165 -11.87 12.24 -3.11
CA GLY A 165 -12.18 11.93 -1.70
C GLY A 165 -13.53 11.23 -1.46
N ARG A 166 -14.26 10.87 -2.53
CA ARG A 166 -15.50 10.08 -2.49
C ARG A 166 -15.19 8.63 -2.81
N GLN A 167 -15.87 7.72 -2.10
CA GLN A 167 -15.65 6.27 -2.07
C GLN A 167 -15.13 5.68 -3.39
N GLY A 168 -13.94 5.08 -3.30
CA GLY A 168 -13.37 4.29 -4.38
C GLY A 168 -14.30 3.13 -4.76
N ASN A 169 -14.24 2.69 -6.02
CA ASN A 169 -15.01 1.53 -6.47
C ASN A 169 -14.53 0.27 -5.73
N VAL A 170 -15.45 -0.49 -5.11
CA VAL A 170 -15.17 -1.78 -4.48
C VAL A 170 -14.71 -2.80 -5.52
N LEU A 171 -13.50 -3.31 -5.35
CA LEU A 171 -12.85 -4.23 -6.27
C LEU A 171 -12.94 -5.67 -5.79
N ALA A 172 -12.81 -5.91 -4.49
CA ALA A 172 -12.90 -7.25 -3.92
C ALA A 172 -13.29 -7.20 -2.44
N ARG A 173 -14.26 -8.04 -2.05
CA ARG A 173 -14.58 -8.35 -0.65
C ARG A 173 -13.96 -9.70 -0.30
N GLU A 174 -13.18 -9.78 0.78
CA GLU A 174 -12.73 -11.08 1.26
C GLU A 174 -13.85 -11.74 2.09
N THR A 175 -14.12 -13.00 1.76
CA THR A 175 -14.96 -13.93 2.53
C THR A 175 -14.14 -14.67 3.57
#